data_AF-A0A1J4KV83-F1
#
_entry.id   AF-A0A1J4KV83-F1
#
_cell.length_a   1.000
_cell.length_b   1.000
_cell.length_c   1.000
_cell.angle_alpha   90.00
_cell.angle_beta   90.00
_cell.angle_gamma   90.00
#
_symmetry.space_group_name_H-M   'P 1'
#
loop_
_entity.id
_entity.type
_entity.pdbx_description
1 polymer ?
#
loop_
_entity_poly.entity_id
_entity_poly.type
_entity_poly.pdbx_seq_one_letter_code
_entity_poly.pdbx_strand_id
1 'polypeptide(L)'
;MMILPLDLQSILKRKSSRDPSSRFSSKLHLLLSFVLKNTEQNLEDIIGCAWVNEEEFKLNKKQICLVLGIKLNTLNVNLHALGFIQQKHNKDGWTLWKRPGFTRSSPDIADSQGAAVPKIKMSNPQITKIKIGKVSPEEVEQFNLIARKTWAELNKLNGGDINYIVKTNEFIHAAACRFKQQEQPLQNAIDVLQAIIAPNPLQDRITFPQFAKFLAMFGPENTIMLKIASLLSCSNQSGQWLFFGKSDTIMSFYGTFNDSEPNCLELFHMNSPPVRIWNMPLTDANGDYIRDEITSYLSWEDYFQKHPVNIGMPPISDFSTY
;
A
#
# COMPACT_ATOMS: atom_id res chain seq x y z
N MET A 1 23.79 -15.73 22.79
CA MET A 1 22.34 -15.43 22.68
C MET A 1 22.01 -15.21 21.21
N MET A 2 21.66 -16.29 20.48
CA MET A 2 21.30 -16.27 19.05
C MET A 2 19.87 -16.80 18.88
N ILE A 3 18.87 -16.04 19.32
CA ILE A 3 17.44 -16.46 19.21
C ILE A 3 16.70 -15.61 18.17
N LEU A 4 17.16 -14.38 17.95
CA LEU A 4 16.63 -13.48 16.93
C LEU A 4 17.54 -13.48 15.70
N PRO A 5 17.00 -13.50 14.47
CA PRO A 5 17.77 -13.27 13.25
C PRO A 5 18.64 -12.01 13.35
N LEU A 6 19.82 -12.03 12.74
CA LEU A 6 20.80 -10.93 12.80
C LEU A 6 20.18 -9.59 12.35
N ASP A 7 19.29 -9.63 11.36
CA ASP A 7 18.57 -8.47 10.85
C ASP A 7 17.60 -7.89 11.89
N LEU A 8 16.93 -8.73 12.68
CA LEU A 8 16.06 -8.24 13.76
C LEU A 8 16.88 -7.65 14.90
N GLN A 9 18.02 -8.26 15.24
CA GLN A 9 18.90 -7.71 16.26
C GLN A 9 19.45 -6.34 15.88
N SER A 10 19.79 -6.14 14.61
CA SER A 10 20.30 -4.84 14.13
C SER A 10 19.23 -3.75 14.20
N ILE A 11 17.98 -4.06 13.82
CA ILE A 11 16.84 -3.13 13.91
C ILE A 11 16.51 -2.78 15.36
N LEU A 12 16.46 -3.77 16.26
CA LEU A 12 16.12 -3.53 17.67
C LEU A 12 17.18 -2.70 18.39
N LYS A 13 18.47 -2.92 18.10
CA LYS A 13 19.61 -2.17 18.65
C LYS A 13 19.77 -0.76 18.08
N ARG A 14 19.21 -0.49 16.90
CA ARG A 14 19.27 0.85 16.28
C ARG A 14 18.62 1.89 17.19
N LYS A 15 19.21 3.08 17.37
CA LYS A 15 18.55 4.15 18.14
C LYS A 15 17.24 4.59 17.45
N SER A 16 16.19 4.79 18.24
CA SER A 16 14.93 5.34 17.73
C SER A 16 15.15 6.73 17.16
N SER A 17 14.62 6.99 15.96
CA SER A 17 14.79 8.25 15.23
C SER A 17 13.47 8.72 14.63
N ARG A 18 13.53 9.72 13.75
CA ARG A 18 12.35 10.18 12.99
C ARG A 18 11.81 9.09 12.05
N ASP A 19 12.62 8.14 11.64
CA ASP A 19 12.22 6.98 10.84
C ASP A 19 11.22 6.10 11.64
N PRO A 20 9.97 5.93 11.15
CA PRO A 20 8.95 5.12 11.82
C PRO A 20 9.41 3.70 12.16
N SER A 21 10.17 3.06 11.27
CA SER A 21 10.63 1.66 11.45
C SER A 21 11.58 1.49 12.64
N SER A 22 12.24 2.57 13.05
CA SER A 22 13.18 2.59 14.19
C SER A 22 12.50 2.88 15.53
N ARG A 23 11.20 3.21 15.55
CA ARG A 23 10.48 3.64 16.76
C ARG A 23 10.06 2.46 17.62
N PHE A 24 9.74 2.75 18.89
CA PHE A 24 9.42 1.73 19.89
C PHE A 24 8.18 0.90 19.50
N SER A 25 7.11 1.54 19.03
CA SER A 25 5.88 0.89 18.56
C SER A 25 6.17 -0.13 17.46
N SER A 26 6.89 0.29 16.43
CA SER A 26 7.27 -0.56 15.29
C SER A 26 8.16 -1.73 15.73
N LYS A 27 9.17 -1.48 16.58
CA LYS A 27 10.02 -2.55 17.14
C LYS A 27 9.23 -3.57 17.95
N LEU A 28 8.30 -3.11 18.78
CA LEU A 28 7.45 -3.97 19.60
C LEU A 28 6.53 -4.82 18.72
N HIS A 29 5.92 -4.22 17.70
CA HIS A 29 5.07 -4.91 16.74
C HIS A 29 5.85 -5.97 15.94
N LEU A 30 7.08 -5.64 15.57
CA LEU A 30 7.98 -6.55 14.86
C LEU A 30 8.31 -7.78 15.72
N LEU A 31 8.60 -7.60 17.01
CA LEU A 31 8.80 -8.70 17.96
C LEU A 31 7.53 -9.55 18.14
N LEU A 32 6.36 -8.91 18.30
CA LEU A 32 5.09 -9.62 18.42
C LEU A 32 4.75 -10.43 17.16
N SER A 33 5.04 -9.88 15.98
CA SER A 33 4.87 -10.54 14.68
C SER A 33 5.86 -11.68 14.48
N PHE A 34 7.09 -11.54 14.97
CA PHE A 34 8.12 -12.58 14.90
C PHE A 34 7.74 -13.79 15.77
N VAL A 35 7.33 -13.56 17.02
CA VAL A 35 6.87 -14.62 17.94
C VAL A 35 5.66 -15.35 17.34
N LEU A 36 4.74 -14.62 16.75
CA LEU A 36 3.55 -15.19 16.14
C LEU A 36 3.85 -16.12 14.94
N LYS A 37 4.83 -15.76 14.11
CA LYS A 37 5.23 -16.55 12.94
C LYS A 37 6.02 -17.80 13.31
N ASN A 38 6.69 -17.80 14.46
CA ASN A 38 7.53 -18.88 14.94
C ASN A 38 6.93 -19.44 16.24
N THR A 39 5.87 -20.23 16.08
CA THR A 39 5.18 -20.90 17.21
C THR A 39 5.94 -22.12 17.74
N GLU A 40 7.00 -22.54 17.05
CA GLU A 40 7.86 -23.61 17.54
C GLU A 40 8.73 -23.10 18.71
N GLN A 41 8.64 -23.81 19.84
CA GLN A 41 9.59 -23.76 20.95
C GLN A 41 9.48 -22.53 21.89
N ASN A 42 8.35 -22.35 22.58
CA ASN A 42 8.19 -21.46 23.75
C ASN A 42 8.82 -20.04 23.59
N LEU A 43 8.86 -19.52 22.36
CA LEU A 43 9.49 -18.24 22.03
C LEU A 43 8.77 -17.07 22.72
N GLU A 44 7.49 -17.22 23.02
CA GLU A 44 6.70 -16.28 23.83
C GLU A 44 7.36 -16.04 25.19
N ASP A 45 7.78 -17.10 25.88
CA ASP A 45 8.36 -17.04 27.23
C ASP A 45 9.80 -16.52 27.20
N ILE A 46 10.54 -16.84 26.14
CA ILE A 46 11.92 -16.40 25.94
C ILE A 46 11.98 -14.91 25.60
N ILE A 47 11.15 -14.44 24.66
CA ILE A 47 11.14 -13.04 24.23
C ILE A 47 10.32 -12.18 25.21
N GLY A 48 9.30 -12.76 25.82
CA GLY A 48 8.43 -12.08 26.77
C GLY A 48 7.35 -11.23 26.13
N CYS A 49 6.89 -11.57 24.92
CA CYS A 49 5.75 -10.91 24.29
C CYS A 49 4.96 -11.85 23.39
N ALA A 50 3.64 -11.72 23.37
CA ALA A 50 2.79 -12.41 22.39
C ALA A 50 1.44 -11.73 22.23
N TRP A 51 0.82 -11.90 21.06
CA TRP A 51 -0.59 -11.52 20.85
C TRP A 51 -1.51 -12.46 21.62
N VAL A 52 -2.52 -11.90 22.30
CA VAL A 52 -3.60 -12.66 22.93
C VAL A 52 -4.80 -12.73 21.99
N ASN A 53 -5.09 -11.63 21.29
CA ASN A 53 -6.06 -11.55 20.20
C ASN A 53 -5.61 -10.48 19.19
N GLU A 54 -6.49 -10.04 18.29
CA GLU A 54 -6.15 -9.07 17.24
C GLU A 54 -5.74 -7.69 17.79
N GLU A 55 -6.22 -7.30 18.97
CA GLU A 55 -6.04 -5.96 19.53
C GLU A 55 -5.27 -5.93 20.86
N GLU A 56 -5.12 -7.09 21.51
CA GLU A 56 -4.50 -7.22 22.82
C GLU A 56 -3.27 -8.12 22.76
N PHE A 57 -2.23 -7.70 23.48
CA PHE A 57 -1.00 -8.47 23.61
C PHE A 57 -0.54 -8.52 25.07
N LYS A 58 0.16 -9.60 25.43
CA LYS A 58 0.76 -9.80 26.75
C LYS A 58 2.26 -9.53 26.69
N LEU A 59 2.79 -8.88 27.73
CA LEU A 59 4.22 -8.64 27.91
C LEU A 59 4.71 -9.17 29.26
N ASN A 60 5.79 -9.93 29.23
CA ASN A 60 6.66 -10.14 30.36
C ASN A 60 7.70 -9.02 30.39
N LYS A 61 7.46 -8.01 31.24
CA LYS A 61 8.25 -6.77 31.24
C LYS A 61 9.74 -7.00 31.52
N LYS A 62 10.10 -8.05 32.27
CA LYS A 62 11.51 -8.36 32.57
C LYS A 62 12.23 -8.89 31.32
N GLN A 63 11.62 -9.84 30.62
CA GLN A 63 12.22 -10.47 29.44
C GLN A 63 12.28 -9.50 28.25
N ILE A 64 11.20 -8.78 27.97
CA ILE A 64 11.18 -7.83 26.85
C ILE A 64 12.19 -6.68 27.03
N CYS A 65 12.46 -6.27 28.28
CA CYS A 65 13.51 -5.30 28.61
C CYS A 65 14.92 -5.83 28.27
N LEU A 66 15.18 -7.11 28.51
CA LEU A 66 16.45 -7.75 28.15
C LEU A 66 16.64 -7.80 26.63
N VAL A 67 15.58 -8.17 25.91
CA VAL A 67 15.59 -8.24 24.43
C VAL A 67 15.77 -6.87 23.79
N LEU A 68 15.05 -5.86 24.28
CA LEU A 68 15.13 -4.48 23.76
C LEU A 68 16.35 -3.70 24.27
N GLY A 69 17.05 -4.20 25.29
CA GLY A 69 18.18 -3.52 25.91
C GLY A 69 17.80 -2.21 26.63
N ILE A 70 16.59 -2.14 27.19
CA ILE A 70 16.07 -0.94 27.88
C ILE A 70 15.72 -1.24 29.33
N LYS A 71 15.83 -0.22 30.20
CA LYS A 71 15.43 -0.34 31.62
C LYS A 71 13.91 -0.42 31.75
N LEU A 72 13.43 -1.10 32.81
CA LEU A 72 11.99 -1.24 33.09
C LEU A 72 11.25 0.10 33.17
N ASN A 73 11.88 1.11 33.77
CA ASN A 73 11.30 2.46 33.84
C ASN A 73 11.11 3.07 32.45
N THR A 74 12.09 2.90 31.56
CA THR A 74 12.01 3.35 30.16
C THR A 74 10.90 2.63 29.41
N LEU A 75 10.75 1.31 29.62
CA LEU A 75 9.65 0.55 29.03
C LEU A 75 8.28 1.09 29.48
N ASN A 76 8.09 1.30 30.79
CA ASN A 76 6.83 1.82 31.32
C ASN A 76 6.54 3.23 30.78
N VAL A 77 7.54 4.12 30.75
CA VAL A 77 7.40 5.46 30.17
C VAL A 77 7.01 5.37 28.70
N ASN A 78 7.67 4.54 27.89
CA ASN A 78 7.32 4.37 26.48
C ASN A 78 5.89 3.86 26.31
N LEU A 79 5.48 2.83 27.06
CA LEU A 79 4.12 2.28 26.98
C LEU A 79 3.07 3.36 27.29
N HIS A 80 3.23 4.09 28.40
CA HIS A 80 2.28 5.15 28.77
C HIS A 80 2.31 6.34 27.81
N ALA A 81 3.49 6.83 27.44
CA ALA A 81 3.63 8.00 26.58
C ALA A 81 3.07 7.73 25.18
N LEU A 82 3.18 6.48 24.69
CA LEU A 82 2.66 6.06 23.39
C LEU A 82 1.21 5.56 23.44
N GLY A 83 0.48 5.79 24.54
CA GLY A 83 -0.95 5.50 24.64
C GLY A 83 -1.31 4.02 24.76
N PHE A 84 -0.37 3.17 25.18
CA PHE A 84 -0.70 1.78 25.53
C PHE A 84 -1.41 1.72 26.88
N ILE A 85 -2.58 1.09 26.87
CA ILE A 85 -3.47 0.96 28.02
C ILE A 85 -3.30 -0.44 28.60
N GLN A 86 -2.92 -0.52 29.88
CA GLN A 86 -2.82 -1.78 30.61
C GLN A 86 -4.23 -2.24 31.01
N GLN A 87 -4.65 -3.42 30.55
CA GLN A 87 -5.99 -3.98 30.78
C GLN A 87 -6.08 -4.82 32.05
N LYS A 88 -4.99 -5.53 32.41
CA LYS A 88 -4.93 -6.39 33.60
C LYS A 88 -3.68 -6.14 34.42
N HIS A 89 -3.82 -6.22 35.74
CA HIS A 89 -2.69 -6.16 36.66
C HIS A 89 -1.79 -7.40 36.52
N ASN A 90 -0.53 -7.24 36.90
CA ASN A 90 0.52 -8.26 36.78
C ASN A 90 0.14 -9.57 37.46
N LYS A 91 0.14 -10.67 36.70
CA LYS A 91 0.13 -12.05 37.20
C LYS A 91 1.35 -12.77 36.62
N ASP A 92 2.22 -13.29 37.48
CA ASP A 92 3.44 -14.04 37.10
C ASP A 92 4.42 -13.30 36.18
N GLY A 93 4.49 -11.97 36.28
CA GLY A 93 5.36 -11.12 35.45
C GLY A 93 4.72 -10.68 34.13
N TRP A 94 3.55 -11.23 33.79
CA TRP A 94 2.81 -10.92 32.58
C TRP A 94 1.78 -9.80 32.79
N THR A 95 1.77 -8.87 31.86
CA THR A 95 0.85 -7.72 31.84
C THR A 95 0.15 -7.66 30.49
N LEU A 96 -1.15 -7.38 30.48
CA LEU A 96 -1.96 -7.31 29.26
C LEU A 96 -2.11 -5.85 28.81
N TRP A 97 -1.89 -5.59 27.54
CA TRP A 97 -1.88 -4.26 26.94
C TRP A 97 -2.70 -4.20 25.68
N LYS A 98 -3.29 -3.03 25.43
CA LYS A 98 -4.01 -2.68 24.21
C LYS A 98 -3.70 -1.24 23.87
N ARG A 99 -3.58 -0.92 22.59
CA ARG A 99 -3.54 0.46 22.10
C ARG A 99 -4.48 0.55 20.90
N PRO A 100 -5.42 1.51 20.85
CA PRO A 100 -6.26 1.72 19.67
C PRO A 100 -5.40 1.92 18.43
N GLY A 101 -5.68 1.18 17.35
CA GLY A 101 -4.91 1.21 16.10
C GLY A 101 -3.67 0.32 16.07
N PHE A 102 -3.18 -0.17 17.22
CA PHE A 102 -2.06 -1.11 17.32
C PHE A 102 -2.60 -2.54 17.39
N THR A 103 -2.71 -3.18 16.23
CA THR A 103 -3.28 -4.52 16.06
C THR A 103 -2.25 -5.51 15.53
N ARG A 104 -2.55 -6.81 15.57
CA ARG A 104 -1.71 -7.85 14.97
C ARG A 104 -1.39 -7.57 13.50
N SER A 105 -2.33 -6.99 12.77
CA SER A 105 -2.21 -6.61 11.36
C SER A 105 -1.63 -5.21 11.10
N SER A 106 -1.53 -4.32 12.10
CA SER A 106 -1.08 -2.93 11.91
C SER A 106 -0.25 -2.39 13.09
N PRO A 107 1.00 -1.95 12.88
CA PRO A 107 1.87 -1.42 13.94
C PRO A 107 1.51 -0.01 14.45
N ASP A 108 0.44 0.63 13.97
CA ASP A 108 0.08 2.04 14.22
C ASP A 108 1.25 3.03 14.05
N ILE A 109 1.31 3.71 12.90
CA ILE A 109 2.40 4.65 12.55
C ILE A 109 2.23 6.03 13.22
N ALA A 110 1.33 6.19 14.18
CA ALA A 110 1.13 7.44 14.91
C ALA A 110 2.06 7.57 16.14
N ASP A 111 3.37 7.64 15.95
CA ASP A 111 4.31 8.09 16.99
C ASP A 111 4.71 9.56 16.75
N SER A 112 3.74 10.46 16.73
CA SER A 112 3.98 11.90 16.67
C SER A 112 3.72 12.49 18.06
N GLN A 113 4.72 12.56 18.92
CA GLN A 113 4.62 13.29 20.19
C GLN A 113 5.12 14.72 20.04
N GLY A 114 4.31 15.69 20.45
CA GLY A 114 4.79 17.00 20.90
C GLY A 114 4.00 18.23 20.45
N ALA A 115 2.67 18.28 20.61
CA ALA A 115 1.95 19.55 20.81
C ALA A 115 0.57 19.29 21.45
N ALA A 116 0.17 20.21 22.31
CA ALA A 116 -1.01 20.20 23.17
C ALA A 116 -2.26 19.53 22.58
N VAL A 117 -2.92 18.73 23.42
CA VAL A 117 -4.26 18.16 23.23
C VAL A 117 -5.24 19.26 22.78
N PRO A 118 -5.71 19.29 21.52
CA PRO A 118 -6.96 19.95 21.24
C PRO A 118 -8.04 18.96 21.67
N LYS A 119 -8.94 19.40 22.55
CA LYS A 119 -10.24 18.77 22.78
C LYS A 119 -10.77 18.28 21.43
N ILE A 120 -11.13 16.99 21.36
CA ILE A 120 -11.84 16.39 20.23
C ILE A 120 -13.16 17.17 20.09
N LYS A 121 -13.11 18.27 19.35
CA LYS A 121 -14.22 18.63 18.49
C LYS A 121 -14.22 17.53 17.46
N MET A 122 -15.36 16.85 17.32
CA MET A 122 -15.65 16.00 16.17
C MET A 122 -15.32 16.83 14.92
N SER A 123 -14.11 16.68 14.40
CA SER A 123 -13.76 17.26 13.13
C SER A 123 -14.41 16.37 12.09
N ASN A 124 -15.25 16.99 11.26
CA ASN A 124 -15.82 16.41 10.06
C ASN A 124 -14.86 15.42 9.37
N PRO A 125 -15.37 14.31 8.80
CA PRO A 125 -14.55 13.39 8.05
C PRO A 125 -13.80 14.16 6.96
N GLN A 126 -12.48 14.25 7.07
CA GLN A 126 -11.66 14.78 5.99
C GLN A 126 -11.80 13.82 4.81
N ILE A 127 -12.68 14.20 3.89
CA ILE A 127 -12.85 13.67 2.55
C ILE A 127 -11.45 13.51 1.95
N THR A 128 -10.96 12.26 1.84
CA THR A 128 -9.73 11.94 1.10
C THR A 128 -9.99 12.27 -0.36
N LYS A 129 -9.67 13.50 -0.76
CA LYS A 129 -9.81 13.97 -2.12
C LYS A 129 -8.58 13.51 -2.90
N ILE A 130 -8.80 12.65 -3.90
CA ILE A 130 -7.74 12.24 -4.81
C ILE A 130 -7.45 13.40 -5.75
N LYS A 131 -6.18 13.76 -5.87
CA LYS A 131 -5.71 14.72 -6.87
C LYS A 131 -5.45 13.96 -8.16
N ILE A 132 -5.93 14.51 -9.27
CA ILE A 132 -5.62 14.03 -10.62
C ILE A 132 -5.02 15.21 -11.40
N GLY A 133 -3.92 14.93 -12.10
CA GLY A 133 -3.18 15.93 -12.87
C GLY A 133 -3.77 16.18 -14.25
N LYS A 134 -3.40 17.32 -14.86
CA LYS A 134 -3.76 17.73 -16.23
C LYS A 134 -5.25 17.78 -16.57
N VAL A 135 -6.08 18.00 -15.56
CA VAL A 135 -7.52 18.22 -15.68
C VAL A 135 -7.93 19.50 -14.93
N SER A 136 -9.13 20.01 -15.25
CA SER A 136 -9.72 21.15 -14.56
C SER A 136 -10.15 20.81 -13.12
N PRO A 137 -10.26 21.80 -12.22
CA PRO A 137 -10.77 21.58 -10.86
C PRO A 137 -12.18 20.97 -10.83
N GLU A 138 -13.02 21.28 -11.82
CA GLU A 138 -14.38 20.74 -11.97
C GLU A 138 -14.34 19.25 -12.26
N GLU A 139 -13.46 18.82 -13.17
CA GLU A 139 -13.24 17.40 -13.48
C GLU A 139 -12.67 16.64 -12.28
N VAL A 140 -11.81 17.27 -11.45
CA VAL A 140 -11.35 16.65 -10.20
C VAL A 140 -12.52 16.37 -9.26
N GLU A 141 -13.44 17.32 -9.09
CA GLU A 141 -14.62 17.12 -8.24
C GLU A 141 -15.55 16.05 -8.81
N GLN A 142 -15.81 16.09 -10.13
CA GLN A 142 -16.61 15.09 -10.82
C GLN A 142 -16.02 13.68 -10.68
N PHE A 143 -14.70 13.54 -10.86
CA PHE A 143 -14.00 12.29 -10.65
C PHE A 143 -14.16 11.77 -9.21
N ASN A 144 -13.95 12.63 -8.21
CA ASN A 144 -14.09 12.24 -6.81
C ASN A 144 -15.53 11.82 -6.49
N LEU A 145 -16.54 12.48 -7.06
CA LEU A 145 -17.94 12.10 -6.92
C LEU A 145 -18.23 10.71 -7.51
N ILE A 146 -17.75 10.46 -8.74
CA ILE A 146 -17.90 9.17 -9.43
C ILE A 146 -17.19 8.05 -8.66
N ALA A 147 -15.96 8.29 -8.21
CA ALA A 147 -15.20 7.32 -7.41
C ALA A 147 -15.95 6.95 -6.13
N ARG A 148 -16.50 7.93 -5.41
CA ARG A 148 -17.28 7.70 -4.17
C ARG A 148 -18.55 6.89 -4.44
N LYS A 149 -19.29 7.28 -5.47
CA LYS A 149 -20.51 6.57 -5.88
C LYS A 149 -20.21 5.12 -6.24
N THR A 150 -19.18 4.90 -7.07
CA THR A 150 -18.77 3.56 -7.50
C THR A 150 -18.30 2.69 -6.33
N TRP A 151 -17.53 3.27 -5.41
CA TRP A 151 -17.11 2.59 -4.17
C TRP A 151 -18.30 2.17 -3.31
N ALA A 152 -19.24 3.09 -3.05
CA ALA A 152 -20.44 2.79 -2.27
C ALA A 152 -21.31 1.70 -2.93
N GLU A 153 -21.41 1.71 -4.26
CA GLU A 153 -22.16 0.71 -5.01
C GLU A 153 -21.49 -0.67 -5.06
N LEU A 154 -20.16 -0.73 -5.06
CA LEU A 154 -19.41 -1.99 -4.93
C LEU A 154 -19.51 -2.56 -3.50
N ASN A 155 -19.66 -1.68 -2.51
CA ASN A 155 -19.67 -2.02 -1.07
C ASN A 155 -21.06 -1.96 -0.43
N LYS A 156 -22.12 -2.22 -1.20
CA LYS A 156 -23.53 -2.12 -0.75
C LYS A 156 -23.84 -2.86 0.55
N LEU A 157 -23.11 -3.95 0.85
CA LEU A 157 -23.29 -4.74 2.07
C LEU A 157 -22.86 -4.01 3.37
N ASN A 158 -22.04 -2.96 3.27
CA ASN A 158 -21.44 -2.26 4.41
C ASN A 158 -21.96 -0.82 4.59
N GLY A 159 -23.16 -0.53 4.08
CA GLY A 159 -23.82 0.76 4.28
C GLY A 159 -23.22 1.95 3.52
N GLY A 160 -22.29 1.69 2.58
CA GLY A 160 -21.70 2.74 1.73
C GLY A 160 -20.72 3.68 2.43
N ASP A 161 -20.23 3.34 3.63
CA ASP A 161 -19.19 4.14 4.30
C ASP A 161 -17.87 4.08 3.53
N ILE A 162 -17.38 5.26 3.15
CA ILE A 162 -16.13 5.42 2.42
C ILE A 162 -14.89 5.02 3.23
N ASN A 163 -14.99 5.07 4.57
CA ASN A 163 -13.91 4.69 5.46
C ASN A 163 -13.91 3.19 5.78
N TYR A 164 -14.92 2.45 5.32
CA TYR A 164 -15.01 1.03 5.54
C TYR A 164 -13.90 0.30 4.77
N ILE A 165 -13.16 -0.55 5.47
CA ILE A 165 -12.11 -1.37 4.88
C ILE A 165 -12.73 -2.71 4.48
N VAL A 166 -12.65 -3.05 3.19
CA VAL A 166 -13.32 -4.23 2.62
C VAL A 166 -12.32 -5.36 2.45
N LYS A 167 -12.76 -6.61 2.57
CA LYS A 167 -11.90 -7.75 2.27
C LYS A 167 -11.52 -7.76 0.78
N THR A 168 -10.24 -7.99 0.50
CA THR A 168 -9.69 -7.98 -0.86
C THR A 168 -10.48 -8.89 -1.80
N ASN A 169 -10.67 -10.16 -1.44
CA ASN A 169 -11.33 -11.13 -2.33
C ASN A 169 -12.78 -10.75 -2.65
N GLU A 170 -13.53 -10.26 -1.65
CA GLU A 170 -14.92 -9.84 -1.84
C GLU A 170 -15.01 -8.61 -2.74
N PHE A 171 -14.13 -7.63 -2.50
CA PHE A 171 -14.07 -6.40 -3.30
C PHE A 171 -13.65 -6.68 -4.74
N ILE A 172 -12.56 -7.44 -4.95
CA ILE A 172 -12.04 -7.75 -6.28
C ILE A 172 -13.06 -8.57 -7.08
N HIS A 173 -13.75 -9.52 -6.45
CA HIS A 173 -14.81 -10.26 -7.11
C HIS A 173 -15.97 -9.35 -7.54
N ALA A 174 -16.43 -8.46 -6.65
CA ALA A 174 -17.48 -7.49 -6.99
C ALA A 174 -17.06 -6.53 -8.11
N ALA A 175 -15.82 -6.02 -8.06
CA ALA A 175 -15.24 -5.17 -9.09
C ALA A 175 -15.10 -5.92 -10.43
N ALA A 176 -14.68 -7.18 -10.42
CA ALA A 176 -14.57 -8.01 -11.62
C ALA A 176 -15.94 -8.24 -12.28
N CYS A 177 -16.98 -8.54 -11.48
CA CYS A 177 -18.35 -8.64 -12.00
C CYS A 177 -18.84 -7.35 -12.66
N ARG A 178 -18.42 -6.18 -12.15
CA ARG A 178 -18.84 -4.87 -12.65
C ARG A 178 -18.04 -4.37 -13.86
N PHE A 179 -16.72 -4.54 -13.85
CA PHE A 179 -15.81 -3.90 -14.81
C PHE A 179 -15.36 -4.82 -15.96
N LYS A 180 -15.63 -6.13 -15.87
CA LYS A 180 -15.25 -7.06 -16.94
C LYS A 180 -15.92 -6.67 -18.27
N GLN A 181 -15.25 -6.98 -19.37
CA GLN A 181 -15.91 -6.93 -20.68
C GLN A 181 -16.95 -8.06 -20.81
N GLN A 182 -17.90 -7.91 -21.73
CA GLN A 182 -18.98 -8.87 -21.93
C GLN A 182 -18.44 -10.28 -22.19
N GLU A 183 -17.42 -10.38 -23.05
CA GLU A 183 -16.77 -11.64 -23.46
C GLU A 183 -15.61 -12.07 -22.54
N GLN A 184 -15.16 -11.20 -21.63
CA GLN A 184 -14.05 -11.51 -20.75
C GLN A 184 -14.45 -12.53 -19.67
N PRO A 185 -13.68 -13.63 -19.51
CA PRO A 185 -13.88 -14.57 -18.41
C PRO A 185 -13.73 -13.88 -17.05
N LEU A 186 -14.61 -14.20 -16.11
CA LEU A 186 -14.60 -13.59 -14.78
C LEU A 186 -13.26 -13.78 -14.05
N GLN A 187 -12.68 -14.98 -14.12
CA GLN A 187 -11.41 -15.27 -13.46
C GLN A 187 -10.27 -14.38 -14.01
N ASN A 188 -10.22 -14.16 -15.32
CA ASN A 188 -9.23 -13.27 -15.92
C ASN A 188 -9.39 -11.83 -15.40
N ALA A 189 -10.62 -11.34 -15.27
CA ALA A 189 -10.87 -10.01 -14.69
C ALA A 189 -10.43 -9.93 -13.22
N ILE A 190 -10.67 -10.99 -12.43
CA ILE A 190 -10.21 -11.08 -11.04
C ILE A 190 -8.68 -11.00 -10.97
N ASP A 191 -7.97 -11.79 -11.78
CA ASP A 191 -6.51 -11.86 -11.77
C ASP A 191 -5.90 -10.50 -12.13
N VAL A 192 -6.44 -9.84 -13.17
CA VAL A 192 -6.01 -8.49 -13.60
C VAL A 192 -6.24 -7.45 -12.51
N LEU A 193 -7.43 -7.40 -11.92
CA LEU A 193 -7.76 -6.40 -10.90
C LEU A 193 -6.97 -6.64 -9.61
N GLN A 194 -6.76 -7.90 -9.21
CA GLN A 194 -5.94 -8.26 -8.06
C GLN A 194 -4.50 -7.77 -8.25
N ALA A 195 -3.90 -8.03 -9.42
CA ALA A 195 -2.53 -7.64 -9.71
C ALA A 195 -2.30 -6.11 -9.67
N ILE A 196 -3.33 -5.32 -9.96
CA ILE A 196 -3.24 -3.86 -10.00
C ILE A 196 -3.61 -3.23 -8.65
N ILE A 197 -4.73 -3.64 -8.05
CA ILE A 197 -5.29 -2.99 -6.85
C ILE A 197 -4.63 -3.51 -5.57
N ALA A 198 -4.29 -4.80 -5.53
CA ALA A 198 -3.71 -5.48 -4.38
C ALA A 198 -2.55 -6.40 -4.85
N PRO A 199 -1.45 -5.81 -5.38
CA PRO A 199 -0.32 -6.56 -5.93
C PRO A 199 0.37 -7.46 -4.90
N ASN A 200 0.21 -7.16 -3.60
CA ASN A 200 0.68 -8.03 -2.53
C ASN A 200 -0.36 -9.14 -2.28
N PRO A 201 -0.02 -10.43 -2.51
CA PRO A 201 -0.95 -11.54 -2.30
C PRO A 201 -1.40 -11.71 -0.83
N LEU A 202 -0.64 -11.17 0.12
CA LEU A 202 -0.97 -11.20 1.54
C LEU A 202 -1.91 -10.06 1.97
N GLN A 203 -2.22 -9.12 1.08
CA GLN A 203 -3.11 -8.01 1.38
C GLN A 203 -4.56 -8.50 1.41
N ASP A 204 -5.12 -8.62 2.61
CA ASP A 204 -6.49 -9.09 2.86
C ASP A 204 -7.54 -7.96 2.82
N ARG A 205 -7.11 -6.70 2.73
CA ARG A 205 -7.94 -5.51 2.89
C ARG A 205 -7.71 -4.46 1.78
N ILE A 206 -8.80 -3.85 1.32
CA ILE A 206 -8.81 -2.74 0.35
C ILE A 206 -9.52 -1.53 0.95
N THR A 207 -8.95 -0.35 0.70
CA THR A 207 -9.45 0.95 1.15
C THR A 207 -9.93 1.80 -0.03
N PHE A 208 -10.80 2.78 0.23
CA PHE A 208 -11.25 3.71 -0.81
C PHE A 208 -10.10 4.40 -1.56
N PRO A 209 -9.04 4.93 -0.92
CA PRO A 209 -7.94 5.55 -1.64
C PRO A 209 -7.25 4.60 -2.63
N GLN A 210 -7.11 3.31 -2.31
CA GLN A 210 -6.54 2.33 -3.23
C GLN A 210 -7.43 2.13 -4.47
N PHE A 211 -8.74 1.99 -4.24
CA PHE A 211 -9.69 1.92 -5.35
C PHE A 211 -9.72 3.21 -6.20
N ALA A 212 -9.71 4.36 -5.55
CA ALA A 212 -9.75 5.64 -6.25
C ALA A 212 -8.45 5.89 -7.04
N LYS A 213 -7.29 5.45 -6.55
CA LYS A 213 -6.04 5.39 -7.33
C LYS A 213 -6.20 4.52 -8.57
N PHE A 214 -6.76 3.32 -8.42
CA PHE A 214 -7.05 2.44 -9.54
C PHE A 214 -7.97 3.08 -10.60
N LEU A 215 -9.05 3.71 -10.16
CA LEU A 215 -9.97 4.40 -11.05
C LEU A 215 -9.32 5.63 -11.72
N ALA A 216 -8.36 6.29 -11.07
CA ALA A 216 -7.58 7.36 -11.68
C ALA A 216 -6.61 6.84 -12.76
N MET A 217 -5.98 5.68 -12.54
CA MET A 217 -5.07 5.05 -13.50
C MET A 217 -5.80 4.63 -14.79
N PHE A 218 -7.01 4.07 -14.69
CA PHE A 218 -7.66 3.36 -15.81
C PHE A 218 -9.12 3.72 -16.08
N GLY A 219 -9.73 4.62 -15.30
CA GLY A 219 -11.11 5.03 -15.50
C GLY A 219 -11.37 5.61 -16.89
N PRO A 220 -12.64 5.67 -17.34
CA PRO A 220 -13.88 5.38 -16.59
C PRO A 220 -14.25 3.89 -16.55
N GLU A 221 -15.22 3.52 -15.69
CA GLU A 221 -15.56 2.13 -15.37
C GLU A 221 -15.94 1.23 -16.55
N ASN A 222 -16.62 1.80 -17.55
CA ASN A 222 -17.12 1.10 -18.72
C ASN A 222 -16.00 0.62 -19.66
N THR A 223 -14.85 1.30 -19.65
CA THR A 223 -13.73 1.00 -20.54
C THR A 223 -12.42 0.69 -19.80
N ILE A 224 -12.49 0.44 -18.49
CA ILE A 224 -11.33 0.18 -17.63
C ILE A 224 -10.45 -0.95 -18.19
N MET A 225 -11.06 -2.07 -18.59
CA MET A 225 -10.33 -3.24 -19.06
C MET A 225 -9.64 -3.01 -20.41
N LEU A 226 -10.22 -2.16 -21.26
CA LEU A 226 -9.63 -1.80 -22.55
C LEU A 226 -8.36 -0.96 -22.34
N LYS A 227 -8.40 0.02 -21.43
CA LYS A 227 -7.23 0.84 -21.09
C LYS A 227 -6.13 0.05 -20.41
N ILE A 228 -6.50 -0.89 -19.52
CA ILE A 228 -5.55 -1.81 -18.89
C ILE A 228 -4.87 -2.68 -19.95
N ALA A 229 -5.65 -3.33 -20.84
CA ALA A 229 -5.12 -4.17 -21.89
C ALA A 229 -4.18 -3.39 -22.82
N SER A 230 -4.57 -2.16 -23.17
CA SER A 230 -3.78 -1.26 -24.02
C SER A 230 -2.41 -0.94 -23.42
N LEU A 231 -2.36 -0.48 -22.16
CA LEU A 231 -1.10 -0.17 -21.49
C LEU A 231 -0.24 -1.42 -21.26
N LEU A 232 -0.85 -2.53 -20.80
CA LEU A 232 -0.14 -3.78 -20.56
C LEU A 232 0.44 -4.37 -21.85
N SER A 233 -0.29 -4.27 -22.97
CA SER A 233 0.19 -4.69 -24.28
C SER A 233 1.46 -3.93 -24.66
N CYS A 234 1.43 -2.59 -24.52
CA CYS A 234 2.60 -1.75 -24.78
C CYS A 234 3.79 -2.17 -23.91
N SER A 235 3.58 -2.39 -22.61
CA SER A 235 4.65 -2.80 -21.70
C SER A 235 5.20 -4.18 -22.01
N ASN A 236 4.34 -5.18 -22.21
CA ASN A 236 4.73 -6.56 -22.45
C ASN A 236 5.49 -6.74 -23.77
N GLN A 237 5.14 -5.98 -24.81
CA GLN A 237 5.82 -6.03 -26.11
C GLN A 237 7.17 -5.31 -26.10
N SER A 238 7.41 -4.42 -25.15
CA SER A 238 8.63 -3.60 -25.06
C SER A 238 9.46 -3.87 -23.80
N GLY A 239 9.35 -5.06 -23.20
CA GLY A 239 10.27 -5.52 -22.14
C GLY A 239 9.76 -5.42 -20.70
N GLN A 240 8.45 -5.39 -20.48
CA GLN A 240 7.79 -5.51 -19.18
C GLN A 240 8.24 -4.48 -18.13
N TRP A 241 8.27 -3.22 -18.55
CA TRP A 241 8.76 -2.10 -17.74
C TRP A 241 7.75 -1.50 -16.76
N LEU A 242 6.47 -1.89 -16.80
CA LEU A 242 5.41 -1.29 -15.98
C LEU A 242 5.30 -1.94 -14.61
N PHE A 243 5.32 -1.13 -13.54
CA PHE A 243 5.21 -1.59 -12.16
C PHE A 243 4.10 -0.84 -11.41
N PHE A 244 3.20 -1.61 -10.79
CA PHE A 244 2.14 -1.12 -9.89
C PHE A 244 2.54 -1.11 -8.41
N GLY A 245 3.73 -1.62 -8.08
CA GLY A 245 4.28 -1.66 -6.72
C GLY A 245 5.60 -0.91 -6.61
N LYS A 246 6.14 -0.83 -5.38
CA LYS A 246 7.50 -0.33 -5.15
C LYS A 246 8.49 -1.39 -5.62
N SER A 247 9.25 -1.10 -6.67
CA SER A 247 10.35 -1.95 -7.11
C SER A 247 11.64 -1.56 -6.40
N ASP A 248 12.31 -2.53 -5.78
CA ASP A 248 13.67 -2.36 -5.24
C ASP A 248 14.75 -2.56 -6.31
N THR A 249 14.34 -2.80 -7.57
CA THR A 249 15.27 -3.15 -8.66
C THR A 249 15.64 -1.91 -9.46
N ILE A 250 16.94 -1.64 -9.55
CA ILE A 250 17.47 -0.54 -10.37
C ILE A 250 17.44 -1.00 -11.84
N MET A 251 16.34 -0.71 -12.53
CA MET A 251 16.22 -0.94 -13.97
C MET A 251 16.68 0.30 -14.75
N SER A 252 17.24 0.08 -15.95
CA SER A 252 17.65 1.17 -16.85
C SER A 252 16.46 1.97 -17.39
N PHE A 253 15.32 1.30 -17.48
CA PHE A 253 14.03 1.88 -17.85
C PHE A 253 12.90 1.22 -17.06
N TYR A 254 12.02 2.01 -16.43
CA TYR A 254 10.80 1.51 -15.82
C TYR A 254 9.71 2.58 -15.78
N GLY A 255 8.46 2.15 -15.71
CA GLY A 255 7.29 3.02 -15.61
C GLY A 255 6.49 2.71 -14.35
N THR A 256 6.04 3.75 -13.65
CA THR A 256 5.15 3.59 -12.49
C THR A 256 4.22 4.79 -12.35
N PHE A 257 3.07 4.60 -11.72
CA PHE A 257 2.12 5.67 -11.50
C PHE A 257 2.51 6.51 -10.29
N ASN A 258 2.37 7.83 -10.41
CA ASN A 258 2.71 8.76 -9.34
C ASN A 258 1.74 8.64 -8.16
N ASP A 259 2.27 8.49 -6.95
CA ASP A 259 1.45 8.30 -5.74
C ASP A 259 0.59 9.52 -5.37
N SER A 260 1.00 10.73 -5.76
CA SER A 260 0.31 11.99 -5.49
C SER A 260 -0.67 12.39 -6.60
N GLU A 261 -0.38 12.00 -7.84
CA GLU A 261 -1.23 12.17 -9.02
C GLU A 261 -1.43 10.82 -9.70
N PRO A 262 -2.38 9.99 -9.24
CA PRO A 262 -2.45 8.58 -9.62
C PRO A 262 -2.86 8.34 -11.08
N ASN A 263 -3.30 9.37 -11.80
CA ASN A 263 -3.54 9.28 -13.24
C ASN A 263 -2.27 9.56 -14.06
N CYS A 264 -1.15 9.94 -13.44
CA CYS A 264 0.13 10.22 -14.09
C CYS A 264 1.01 8.97 -14.07
N LEU A 265 1.31 8.43 -15.25
CA LEU A 265 2.36 7.47 -15.49
C LEU A 265 3.69 8.22 -15.64
N GLU A 266 4.67 7.89 -14.80
CA GLU A 266 6.03 8.40 -14.90
C GLU A 266 6.95 7.32 -15.47
N LEU A 267 7.58 7.63 -16.60
CA LEU A 267 8.58 6.78 -17.24
C LEU A 267 9.98 7.29 -16.88
N PHE A 268 10.76 6.44 -16.23
CA PHE A 268 12.11 6.75 -15.78
C PHE A 268 13.12 6.12 -16.72
N HIS A 269 13.99 6.94 -17.30
CA HIS A 269 15.19 6.50 -18.01
C HIS A 269 16.43 6.88 -17.21
N MET A 270 17.48 6.05 -17.28
CA MET A 270 18.78 6.42 -16.71
C MET A 270 19.23 7.81 -17.19
N ASN A 271 19.59 8.67 -16.24
CA ASN A 271 20.16 10.00 -16.48
C ASN A 271 19.24 11.00 -17.21
N SER A 272 17.93 10.77 -17.27
CA SER A 272 16.97 11.70 -17.85
C SER A 272 15.87 12.06 -16.85
N PRO A 273 15.28 13.26 -16.92
CA PRO A 273 14.08 13.57 -16.16
C PRO A 273 12.95 12.60 -16.56
N PRO A 274 12.05 12.26 -15.62
CA PRO A 274 10.95 11.35 -15.91
C PRO A 274 10.00 11.97 -16.95
N VAL A 275 9.60 11.17 -17.93
CA VAL A 275 8.54 11.54 -18.86
C VAL A 275 7.21 11.29 -18.18
N ARG A 276 6.31 12.27 -18.24
CA ARG A 276 5.01 12.23 -17.57
C ARG A 276 3.88 12.16 -18.58
N ILE A 277 2.98 11.22 -18.36
CA ILE A 277 1.86 10.93 -19.25
C ILE A 277 0.63 10.71 -18.38
N TRP A 278 -0.45 11.42 -18.64
CA TRP A 278 -1.67 11.35 -17.84
C TRP A 278 -2.78 10.59 -18.57
N ASN A 279 -3.40 9.65 -17.88
CA ASN A 279 -4.73 9.14 -18.23
C ASN A 279 -5.79 10.17 -17.85
N MET A 280 -6.79 10.34 -18.72
CA MET A 280 -7.99 11.14 -18.47
C MET A 280 -9.09 10.21 -17.92
N PRO A 281 -9.32 10.16 -16.59
CA PRO A 281 -10.17 9.13 -15.97
C PRO A 281 -11.67 9.32 -16.25
N LEU A 282 -12.08 10.45 -16.82
CA LEU A 282 -13.46 10.75 -17.21
C LEU A 282 -13.72 10.53 -18.71
N THR A 283 -12.68 10.31 -19.52
CA THR A 283 -12.78 10.08 -20.97
C THR A 283 -12.72 8.58 -21.24
N ASP A 284 -13.68 8.04 -21.97
CA ASP A 284 -13.70 6.62 -22.32
C ASP A 284 -12.53 6.21 -23.25
N ALA A 285 -12.40 4.90 -23.52
CA ALA A 285 -11.34 4.40 -24.40
C ALA A 285 -11.52 4.72 -25.90
N ASN A 286 -12.64 5.35 -26.29
CA ASN A 286 -12.88 5.76 -27.68
C ASN A 286 -12.48 7.23 -27.92
N GLY A 287 -12.39 8.04 -26.87
CA GLY A 287 -11.90 9.41 -26.93
C GLY A 287 -10.38 9.53 -26.70
N ASP A 288 -9.87 10.76 -26.82
CA ASP A 288 -8.46 11.08 -26.55
C ASP A 288 -8.16 11.04 -25.05
N TYR A 289 -7.95 9.84 -24.51
CA TYR A 289 -7.82 9.65 -23.07
C TYR A 289 -6.38 9.69 -22.54
N ILE A 290 -5.39 9.86 -23.41
CA ILE A 290 -3.99 10.02 -23.02
C ILE A 290 -3.55 11.44 -23.32
N ARG A 291 -2.78 12.03 -22.41
CA ARG A 291 -2.26 13.39 -22.55
C ARG A 291 -0.84 13.45 -22.02
N ASP A 292 0.05 14.11 -22.74
CA ASP A 292 1.37 14.47 -22.23
C ASP A 292 1.40 15.95 -21.81
N GLU A 293 2.57 16.57 -21.77
CA GLU A 293 2.70 17.98 -21.43
C GLU A 293 2.10 18.93 -22.50
N ILE A 294 1.95 18.48 -23.75
CA ILE A 294 1.71 19.30 -24.95
C ILE A 294 0.42 18.92 -25.68
N THR A 295 0.18 17.62 -25.92
CA THR A 295 -0.86 17.10 -26.81
C THR A 295 -1.65 15.95 -26.18
N SER A 296 -2.75 15.57 -26.83
CA SER A 296 -3.59 14.43 -26.44
C SER A 296 -3.52 13.33 -27.52
N TYR A 297 -3.72 12.09 -27.10
CA TYR A 297 -3.58 10.88 -27.91
C TYR A 297 -4.79 9.96 -27.67
N LEU A 298 -5.13 9.20 -28.70
CA LEU A 298 -6.29 8.30 -28.69
C LEU A 298 -6.12 7.15 -27.69
N SER A 299 -4.91 6.61 -27.56
CA SER A 299 -4.65 5.46 -26.69
C SER A 299 -3.18 5.38 -26.26
N TRP A 300 -2.86 4.42 -25.38
CA TRP A 300 -1.46 4.14 -25.05
C TRP A 300 -0.68 3.67 -26.27
N GLU A 301 -1.28 2.87 -27.18
CA GLU A 301 -0.64 2.46 -28.43
C GLU A 301 -0.32 3.66 -29.32
N ASP A 302 -1.25 4.59 -29.51
CA ASP A 302 -1.00 5.80 -30.31
C ASP A 302 0.16 6.63 -29.73
N TYR A 303 0.20 6.78 -28.40
CA TYR A 303 1.30 7.45 -27.73
C TYR A 303 2.65 6.74 -27.96
N PHE A 304 2.72 5.43 -27.69
CA PHE A 304 3.96 4.65 -27.78
C PHE A 304 4.40 4.33 -29.21
N GLN A 305 3.51 4.39 -30.20
CA GLN A 305 3.89 4.37 -31.61
C GLN A 305 4.66 5.64 -32.02
N LYS A 306 4.24 6.80 -31.49
CA LYS A 306 4.90 8.09 -31.72
C LYS A 306 6.15 8.27 -30.84
N HIS A 307 6.17 7.61 -29.68
CA HIS A 307 7.26 7.66 -28.69
C HIS A 307 7.73 6.25 -28.32
N PRO A 308 8.45 5.57 -29.23
CA PRO A 308 8.85 4.18 -29.02
C PRO A 308 9.81 4.03 -27.84
N VAL A 309 9.52 3.05 -26.99
CA VAL A 309 10.38 2.66 -25.87
C VAL A 309 11.49 1.74 -26.38
N ASN A 310 12.71 2.27 -26.49
CA ASN A 310 13.89 1.46 -26.77
C ASN A 310 14.54 1.02 -25.44
N ILE A 311 14.14 -0.13 -24.92
CA ILE A 311 14.95 -0.81 -23.89
C ILE A 311 16.10 -1.46 -24.64
N GLY A 312 17.27 -0.80 -24.64
CA GLY A 312 18.48 -1.42 -25.17
C GLY A 312 18.66 -2.79 -24.53
N MET A 313 18.57 -3.86 -25.32
CA MET A 313 19.01 -5.17 -24.85
C MET A 313 20.46 -5.00 -24.37
N PRO A 314 20.85 -5.51 -23.19
CA PRO A 314 22.26 -5.74 -22.96
C PRO A 314 22.74 -6.63 -24.12
N PRO A 315 23.89 -6.35 -24.75
CA PRO A 315 24.40 -7.22 -25.80
C PRO A 315 24.42 -8.63 -25.22
N ILE A 316 23.76 -9.56 -25.91
CA ILE A 316 23.99 -10.98 -25.70
C ILE A 316 25.47 -11.13 -26.01
N SER A 317 26.31 -11.14 -24.97
CA SER A 317 27.69 -11.56 -25.13
C SER A 317 27.58 -13.01 -25.59
N ASP A 318 27.82 -13.22 -26.88
CA ASP A 318 28.02 -14.52 -27.47
C ASP A 318 28.98 -15.30 -26.57
N PHE A 319 28.46 -16.21 -25.76
CA PHE A 319 29.24 -17.35 -25.31
C PHE A 319 29.27 -18.35 -26.46
N SER A 320 30.00 -17.97 -27.50
CA SER A 320 30.55 -18.91 -28.46
C SER A 320 32.07 -18.73 -28.46
N THR A 321 32.78 -19.83 -28.17
CA THR A 321 34.25 -20.04 -28.21
C THR A 321 35.05 -19.29 -27.11
N TYR A 322 35.84 -19.90 -26.22
CA TYR A 322 36.57 -21.17 -26.14
C TYR A 322 36.52 -21.72 -24.71
#